data_AF-A0A933NXN9-F1
#
_entry.id   AF-A0A933NXN9-F1
#
_cell.length_a   1.000
_cell.length_b   1.000
_cell.length_c   1.000
_cell.angle_alpha   90.00
_cell.angle_beta   90.00
_cell.angle_gamma   90.00
#
_symmetry.space_group_name_H-M   'P 1'
#
loop_
_entity.id
_entity.type
_entity.pdbx_description
1 polymer ?
#
loop_
_entity_poly.entity_id
_entity_poly.type
_entity_poly.pdbx_seq_one_letter_code
_entity_poly.pdbx_strand_id
1 'polypeptide(L)'
;MRIETTPRSSLSRSSSAGRPAGGGFLVDDGASAARPAATQPLTQSSGIDALLALQAVEDPLFAKKRALRRGNALLDTLETIKADLLLGQVSEGRLNQLMALIGQARERNLPELDGVLDDIELRARVELAKFGRYPAG
;
A
#
# COMPACT_ATOMS: atom_id res chain seq x y z
N MET A 1 -19.99 2.72 40.09
CA MET A 1 -19.48 2.55 38.71
C MET A 1 -19.87 1.15 38.26
N ARG A 2 -20.67 1.07 37.18
CA ARG A 2 -21.35 -0.13 36.70
C ARG A 2 -20.47 -0.83 35.65
N ILE A 3 -20.30 -2.14 35.80
CA ILE A 3 -19.49 -2.98 34.91
C ILE A 3 -20.47 -3.68 33.97
N GLU A 4 -20.37 -3.44 32.66
CA GLU A 4 -21.19 -4.13 31.66
C GLU A 4 -20.41 -5.25 31.00
N THR A 5 -21.04 -6.43 31.03
CA THR A 5 -20.55 -7.72 30.57
C THR A 5 -21.01 -7.99 29.13
N THR A 6 -20.14 -8.67 28.40
CA THR A 6 -20.26 -9.23 27.04
C THR A 6 -21.64 -9.71 26.60
N PRO A 7 -22.09 -9.41 25.37
CA PRO A 7 -23.07 -10.24 24.68
C PRO A 7 -22.39 -11.35 23.87
N ARG A 8 -22.78 -12.59 24.17
CA ARG A 8 -22.43 -13.80 23.41
C ARG A 8 -23.22 -13.82 22.09
N SER A 9 -22.52 -14.02 20.98
CA SER A 9 -23.12 -14.33 19.68
C SER A 9 -23.88 -15.64 19.75
N SER A 10 -25.16 -15.61 19.39
CA SER A 10 -26.04 -16.77 19.31
C SER A 10 -25.98 -17.35 17.90
N LEU A 11 -25.47 -18.58 17.80
CA LEU A 11 -25.52 -19.34 16.56
C LEU A 11 -26.93 -19.90 16.38
N SER A 12 -27.53 -19.54 15.25
CA SER A 12 -28.85 -19.94 14.81
C SER A 12 -28.94 -21.45 14.56
N ARG A 13 -30.04 -22.03 15.03
CA ARG A 13 -30.47 -23.40 14.71
C ARG A 13 -30.85 -23.47 13.24
N SER A 14 -30.24 -24.41 12.52
CA SER A 14 -30.75 -24.94 11.26
C SER A 14 -31.31 -26.35 11.46
N SER A 15 -32.36 -26.63 10.69
CA SER A 15 -33.42 -27.59 10.92
C SER A 15 -33.22 -28.95 10.23
N SER A 16 -33.88 -29.94 10.84
CA SER A 16 -34.46 -31.17 10.27
C SER A 16 -33.57 -32.15 9.51
N ALA A 17 -33.42 -33.34 10.09
CA ALA A 17 -33.54 -34.59 9.36
C ALA A 17 -33.92 -35.76 10.30
N GLY A 18 -35.02 -36.45 9.95
CA GLY A 18 -35.17 -37.90 10.12
C GLY A 18 -35.35 -38.48 11.52
N ARG A 19 -36.61 -38.70 11.91
CA ARG A 19 -37.00 -39.62 12.99
C ARG A 19 -37.25 -41.01 12.36
N PRO A 20 -36.65 -42.10 12.86
CA PRO A 20 -37.29 -43.41 12.74
C PRO A 20 -37.76 -43.89 14.12
N ALA A 21 -39.05 -44.22 14.19
CA ALA A 21 -39.63 -45.00 15.27
C ALA A 21 -39.57 -46.47 14.89
N GLY A 22 -39.16 -47.34 15.82
CA GLY A 22 -39.22 -48.79 15.65
C GLY A 22 -38.05 -49.49 16.35
N GLY A 23 -38.33 -50.15 17.47
CA GLY A 23 -37.34 -50.89 18.25
C GLY A 23 -36.85 -52.16 17.57
N GLY A 24 -35.57 -52.45 17.81
CA GLY A 24 -34.91 -53.71 17.52
C GLY A 24 -33.50 -53.67 18.11
N PHE A 25 -33.28 -54.36 19.22
CA PHE A 25 -31.94 -54.56 19.78
C PHE A 25 -31.20 -55.57 18.90
N LEU A 26 -30.16 -55.10 18.20
CA LEU A 26 -29.24 -55.94 17.43
C LEU A 26 -27.85 -55.77 18.03
N VAL A 27 -27.24 -56.89 18.41
CA VAL A 27 -25.85 -56.98 18.82
C VAL A 27 -24.99 -56.98 17.56
N ASP A 28 -24.21 -55.92 17.36
CA ASP A 28 -23.18 -55.83 16.33
C ASP A 28 -21.89 -56.45 16.90
N ASP A 29 -21.60 -57.68 16.46
CA ASP A 29 -20.35 -58.40 16.74
C ASP A 29 -19.40 -58.15 15.56
N GLY A 30 -18.57 -57.12 15.68
CA GLY A 30 -17.76 -56.69 14.54
C GLY A 30 -16.91 -55.45 14.76
N ALA A 31 -16.07 -55.44 15.80
CA ALA A 31 -15.05 -54.41 15.94
C ALA A 31 -14.00 -54.48 14.80
N SER A 32 -14.04 -53.49 13.90
CA SER A 32 -12.83 -52.93 13.28
C SER A 32 -13.07 -51.54 12.67
N ALA A 33 -12.76 -50.56 13.51
CA ALA A 33 -12.45 -49.15 13.29
C ALA A 33 -12.68 -48.53 11.90
N ALA A 34 -13.57 -47.53 11.87
CA ALA A 34 -13.53 -46.47 10.87
C ALA A 34 -12.15 -45.78 10.88
N ARG A 35 -11.44 -45.82 9.76
CA ARG A 35 -10.14 -45.19 9.56
C ARG A 35 -10.32 -43.66 9.64
N PRO A 36 -9.51 -42.93 10.43
CA PRO A 36 -9.66 -41.48 10.53
C PRO A 36 -9.36 -40.80 9.19
N ALA A 37 -10.16 -39.81 8.83
CA ALA A 37 -9.90 -38.94 7.69
C ALA A 37 -8.50 -38.33 7.84
N ALA A 38 -7.72 -38.37 6.76
CA ALA A 38 -6.39 -37.76 6.73
C ALA A 38 -6.53 -36.27 7.09
N THR A 39 -5.88 -35.85 8.18
CA THR A 39 -5.73 -34.45 8.53
C THR A 39 -4.89 -33.79 7.45
N GLN A 40 -5.52 -32.96 6.61
CA GLN A 40 -4.78 -32.09 5.70
C GLN A 40 -3.87 -31.19 6.55
N PRO A 41 -2.57 -31.06 6.22
CA PRO A 41 -1.70 -30.17 6.95
C PRO A 41 -2.23 -28.74 6.80
N LEU A 42 -2.64 -28.14 7.91
CA LEU A 42 -2.93 -26.72 8.00
C LEU A 42 -1.66 -25.98 7.58
N THR A 43 -1.70 -25.32 6.42
CA THR A 43 -0.59 -24.52 5.91
C THR A 43 -0.36 -23.33 6.84
N GLN A 44 0.63 -23.45 7.72
CA GLN A 44 1.05 -22.41 8.67
C GLN A 44 1.73 -21.19 8.00
N SER A 45 1.64 -21.04 6.67
CA SER A 45 2.30 -19.95 5.93
C SER A 45 1.66 -18.58 6.17
N SER A 46 0.36 -18.54 6.48
CA SER A 46 -0.36 -17.27 6.70
C SER A 46 0.20 -16.43 7.85
N GLY A 47 0.83 -17.05 8.85
CA GLY A 47 1.46 -16.33 9.97
C GLY A 47 2.80 -15.71 9.60
N ILE A 48 3.58 -16.36 8.72
CA ILE A 48 4.87 -15.87 8.25
C ILE A 48 4.68 -14.73 7.26
N ASP A 49 3.71 -14.85 6.35
CA ASP A 49 3.36 -13.77 5.42
C ASP A 49 2.86 -12.51 6.16
N ALA A 50 2.13 -12.68 7.27
CA ALA A 50 1.72 -11.56 8.13
C ALA A 50 2.90 -10.89 8.86
N LEU A 51 3.92 -11.66 9.26
CA LEU A 51 5.14 -11.12 9.87
C LEU A 51 6.06 -10.45 8.85
N LEU A 52 6.17 -11.00 7.63
CA LEU A 52 6.87 -10.37 6.51
C LEU A 52 6.17 -9.08 6.08
N ALA A 53 4.83 -9.06 6.04
CA ALA A 53 4.05 -7.85 5.75
C ALA A 53 4.26 -6.76 6.83
N LEU A 54 4.42 -7.14 8.11
CA LEU A 54 4.73 -6.21 9.19
C LEU A 54 6.17 -5.67 9.11
N GLN A 55 7.12 -6.48 8.61
CA GLN A 55 8.51 -6.07 8.35
C GLN A 55 8.68 -5.27 7.04
N ALA A 56 7.76 -5.44 6.10
CA ALA A 56 7.72 -4.68 4.85
C ALA A 56 7.20 -3.25 5.02
N VAL A 57 6.69 -2.90 6.21
CA VAL A 57 6.36 -1.52 6.57
C VAL A 57 7.67 -0.74 6.67
N GLU A 58 7.99 0.01 5.62
CA GLU A 58 9.14 0.90 5.57
C GLU A 58 9.13 1.82 6.80
N ASP A 59 10.24 1.88 7.54
CA ASP A 59 10.32 2.67 8.78
C ASP A 59 9.95 4.14 8.48
N PRO A 60 8.87 4.67 9.10
CA PRO A 60 8.37 6.01 8.86
C PRO A 60 9.43 7.10 8.99
N LEU A 61 10.45 6.91 9.84
CA LEU A 61 11.54 7.86 10.02
C LEU A 61 12.45 7.93 8.78
N PHE A 62 12.78 6.78 8.18
CA PHE A 62 13.55 6.74 6.94
C PHE A 62 12.76 7.31 5.77
N ALA A 63 11.47 7.01 5.68
CA ALA A 63 10.58 7.57 4.68
C ALA A 63 10.53 9.11 4.78
N LYS A 64 10.34 9.65 6.00
CA LYS A 64 10.37 11.10 6.26
C LYS A 64 11.71 11.74 5.90
N LYS A 65 12.84 11.14 6.30
CA LYS A 65 14.18 11.64 5.98
C LYS A 65 14.42 11.66 4.46
N ARG A 66 13.99 10.64 3.73
CA ARG A 66 14.10 10.57 2.27
C ARG A 66 13.27 11.64 1.58
N ALA A 67 12.10 11.96 2.12
CA ALA A 67 11.25 13.03 1.59
C ALA A 67 11.83 14.42 1.81
N LEU A 68 12.36 14.69 3.01
CA LEU A 68 13.04 15.96 3.30
C LEU A 68 14.26 16.16 2.40
N ARG A 69 15.06 15.10 2.19
CA ARG A 69 16.20 15.16 1.26
C ARG A 69 15.77 15.50 -0.17
N ARG A 70 14.69 14.87 -0.65
CA ARG A 70 14.12 15.13 -1.98
C ARG A 70 13.58 16.56 -2.10
N GLY A 71 12.84 17.03 -1.09
CA GLY A 71 12.32 18.40 -1.04
C GLY A 71 13.43 19.43 -1.11
N ASN A 72 14.50 19.26 -0.31
CA ASN A 72 15.66 20.15 -0.35
C ASN A 72 16.33 20.15 -1.73
N ALA A 73 16.53 18.98 -2.35
CA ALA A 73 17.12 18.91 -3.69
C ALA A 73 16.27 19.64 -4.75
N LEU A 74 14.94 19.60 -4.63
CA LEU A 74 14.04 20.33 -5.51
C LEU A 74 14.15 21.85 -5.29
N LEU A 75 14.18 22.29 -4.04
CA LEU A 75 14.39 23.70 -3.68
C LEU A 75 15.76 24.23 -4.17
N ASP A 76 16.83 23.47 -3.97
CA ASP A 76 18.18 23.83 -4.42
C ASP A 76 18.25 23.96 -5.96
N THR A 77 17.56 23.07 -6.67
CA THR A 77 17.45 23.13 -8.13
C THR A 77 16.67 24.37 -8.58
N LEU A 78 15.57 24.70 -7.91
CA LEU A 78 14.79 25.91 -8.19
C LEU A 78 15.59 27.19 -7.93
N GLU A 79 16.36 27.26 -6.84
CA GLU A 79 17.23 28.42 -6.57
C GLU A 79 18.33 28.57 -7.62
N THR A 80 18.88 27.47 -8.11
CA THR A 80 19.85 27.51 -9.21
C THR A 80 19.22 28.03 -10.51
N ILE A 81 18.02 27.56 -10.85
CA ILE A 81 17.28 28.05 -12.03
C ILE A 81 16.94 29.54 -11.88
N LYS A 82 16.54 29.97 -10.68
CA LYS A 82 16.29 31.39 -10.38
C LYS A 82 17.56 32.24 -10.59
N ALA A 83 18.73 31.76 -10.16
CA ALA A 83 19.98 32.45 -10.41
C ALA A 83 20.28 32.60 -11.91
N ASP A 84 20.03 31.56 -12.72
CA ASP A 84 20.18 31.67 -14.17
C ASP A 84 19.22 32.67 -14.80
N LEU A 85 17.96 32.65 -14.36
CA LEU A 85 16.93 33.54 -14.87
C LEU A 85 17.30 35.00 -14.62
N LEU A 86 17.90 35.30 -13.47
CA LEU A 86 18.43 36.63 -13.16
C LEU A 86 19.59 37.04 -14.07
N LEU A 87 20.34 36.08 -14.61
CA LEU A 87 21.36 36.29 -15.64
C LEU A 87 20.79 36.30 -17.06
N GLY A 88 19.47 36.16 -17.21
CA GLY A 88 18.79 36.10 -18.51
C GLY A 88 19.05 34.81 -19.29
N GLN A 89 19.40 33.72 -18.60
CA GLN A 89 19.68 32.42 -19.18
C GLN A 89 18.79 31.36 -18.53
N VAL A 90 18.59 30.23 -19.21
CA VAL A 90 17.97 29.02 -18.61
C VAL A 90 18.68 27.80 -19.17
N SER A 91 19.16 26.91 -18.29
CA SER A 91 19.80 25.66 -18.73
C SER A 91 18.77 24.56 -18.97
N GLU A 92 18.76 24.01 -20.18
CA GLU A 92 17.99 22.80 -20.53
C GLU A 92 18.29 21.63 -19.59
N GLY A 93 19.56 21.42 -19.24
CA GLY A 93 19.97 20.36 -18.32
C GLY A 93 19.34 20.50 -16.93
N ARG A 94 19.26 21.73 -16.42
CA ARG A 94 18.62 22.00 -15.12
C ARG A 94 17.11 21.85 -15.16
N LEU A 95 16.46 22.23 -16.26
CA LEU A 95 15.03 21.98 -16.46
C LEU A 95 14.73 20.47 -16.49
N ASN A 96 15.54 19.67 -17.17
CA ASN A 96 15.39 18.21 -17.18
C ASN A 96 15.62 17.59 -15.79
N GLN A 97 16.61 18.07 -15.04
CA GLN A 97 16.83 17.64 -13.65
C GLN A 97 15.62 17.96 -12.77
N LEU A 98 15.04 19.16 -12.92
CA LEU A 98 13.82 19.55 -12.21
C LEU A 98 12.64 18.61 -12.54
N MET A 99 12.42 18.29 -13.81
CA MET A 99 11.38 17.34 -14.24
C MET A 99 11.54 15.97 -13.58
N ALA A 100 12.76 15.44 -13.49
CA ALA A 100 13.03 14.18 -12.82
C ALA A 100 12.72 14.23 -11.31
N LEU A 101 13.07 15.32 -10.64
CA LEU A 101 12.78 15.51 -9.21
C LEU A 101 11.27 15.66 -8.94
N ILE A 102 10.53 16.33 -9.81
CA ILE A 102 9.07 16.45 -9.73
C ILE A 102 8.42 15.06 -9.85
N GLY A 103 8.85 14.23 -10.81
CA GLY A 103 8.34 12.87 -10.95
C GLY A 103 8.53 12.03 -9.69
N GLN A 104 9.68 12.14 -9.03
CA GLN A 104 9.98 11.44 -7.77
C GLN A 104 9.20 11.98 -6.56
N ALA A 105 8.78 13.25 -6.59
CA ALA A 105 8.00 13.85 -5.51
C ALA A 105 6.54 13.36 -5.51
N ARG A 106 5.97 13.14 -6.70
CA ARG A 106 4.57 12.69 -6.89
C ARG A 106 4.28 11.28 -6.39
N GLU A 107 5.29 10.41 -6.24
CA GLU A 107 5.14 9.04 -5.71
C GLU A 107 4.38 8.98 -4.37
N ARG A 108 4.37 10.08 -3.61
CA ARG A 108 3.76 10.15 -2.27
C ARG A 108 2.30 10.61 -2.26
N ASN A 109 1.72 11.01 -3.39
CA ASN A 109 0.34 11.49 -3.53
C ASN A 109 -0.07 12.48 -2.42
N LEU A 110 0.51 13.68 -2.44
CA LEU A 110 0.28 14.72 -1.45
C LEU A 110 -0.51 15.87 -2.09
N PRO A 111 -1.85 15.94 -1.93
CA PRO A 111 -2.70 16.86 -2.71
C PRO A 111 -2.29 18.34 -2.62
N GLU A 112 -1.85 18.77 -1.43
CA GLU A 112 -1.40 20.16 -1.21
C GLU A 112 -0.09 20.49 -1.94
N LEU A 113 0.75 19.47 -2.20
CA LEU A 113 2.00 19.61 -2.93
C LEU A 113 1.77 19.46 -4.44
N ASP A 114 0.87 18.58 -4.85
CA ASP A 114 0.65 18.23 -6.26
C ASP A 114 0.25 19.45 -7.10
N GLY A 115 -0.60 20.34 -6.59
CA GLY A 115 -0.96 21.57 -7.31
C GLY A 115 0.22 22.51 -7.58
N VAL A 116 1.11 22.67 -6.60
CA VAL A 116 2.33 23.49 -6.79
C VAL A 116 3.30 22.80 -7.75
N LEU A 117 3.42 21.47 -7.68
CA LEU A 117 4.22 20.70 -8.62
C LEU A 117 3.68 20.81 -10.05
N ASP A 118 2.36 20.79 -10.26
CA ASP A 118 1.72 20.98 -11.57
C ASP A 118 2.11 22.33 -12.18
N ASP A 119 2.02 23.40 -11.40
CA ASP A 119 2.37 24.75 -11.84
C ASP A 119 3.86 24.87 -12.23
N ILE A 120 4.75 24.29 -11.42
CA ILE A 120 6.19 24.29 -11.69
C ILE A 120 6.47 23.47 -12.96
N GLU A 121 5.88 22.29 -13.07
CA GLU A 121 6.08 21.37 -14.18
C GLU A 121 5.59 21.97 -15.50
N LEU A 122 4.42 22.62 -15.51
CA LEU A 122 3.90 23.32 -16.68
C LEU A 122 4.88 24.38 -17.17
N ARG A 123 5.39 25.22 -16.27
CA ARG A 123 6.37 26.26 -16.63
C ARG A 123 7.66 25.64 -17.16
N ALA A 124 8.18 24.60 -16.51
CA ALA A 124 9.39 23.90 -16.95
C ALA A 124 9.22 23.28 -18.35
N ARG A 125 8.08 22.65 -18.63
CA ARG A 125 7.75 22.12 -19.96
C ARG A 125 7.67 23.22 -21.02
N VAL A 126 7.06 24.36 -20.70
CA VAL A 126 7.01 25.51 -21.62
C VAL A 126 8.40 26.04 -21.92
N GLU A 127 9.27 26.18 -20.90
CA GLU A 127 10.65 26.60 -21.13
C GLU A 127 11.42 25.57 -21.98
N LEU A 128 11.27 24.26 -21.73
CA LEU A 128 11.84 23.21 -22.58
C LEU A 128 11.33 23.28 -24.03
N ALA A 129 10.04 23.57 -24.22
CA ALA A 129 9.44 23.72 -25.54
C ALA A 129 10.02 24.90 -26.33
N LYS A 130 10.42 25.99 -25.65
CA LYS A 130 11.14 27.10 -26.31
C LYS A 130 12.49 26.68 -26.88
N PHE A 131 13.12 25.64 -26.32
CA PHE A 131 14.34 25.03 -26.84
C PHE A 131 14.09 23.98 -27.93
N GLY A 132 12.84 23.82 -28.39
CA GLY A 132 12.47 22.83 -29.40
C GLY A 132 12.30 21.40 -28.86
N ARG A 133 12.25 21.23 -27.53
CA ARG A 133 11.97 19.95 -26.87
C ARG A 133 10.51 19.91 -26.44
N TYR A 134 9.72 19.06 -27.09
CA TYR A 134 8.38 18.73 -26.63
C TYR A 134 8.48 17.51 -25.69
N PRO A 135 8.41 17.68 -24.36
CA PRO A 135 8.30 16.52 -23.49
C PRO A 135 6.98 15.78 -23.77
N ALA A 136 7.03 14.44 -23.80
CA ALA A 136 5.82 13.63 -23.87
C ALA A 136 4.96 13.88 -22.62
N GLY A 137 3.65 14.00 -22.83
CA GLY A 137 2.66 14.19 -21.76
C GLY A 137 2.50 12.96 -20.88
#